data_AF-A0A3P6T9K9-F1
#
_entry.id   AF-A0A3P6T9K9-F1
#
_cell.length_a   1.000
_cell.length_b   1.000
_cell.length_c   1.000
_cell.angle_alpha   90.00
_cell.angle_beta   90.00
_cell.angle_gamma   90.00
#
_symmetry.space_group_name_H-M   'P 1'
#
loop_
_entity.id
_entity.type
_entity.pdbx_description
1 polymer ?
#
loop_
_entity_poly.entity_id
_entity_poly.type
_entity_poly.pdbx_seq_one_letter_code
_entity_poly.pdbx_strand_id
1 'polypeptide(L)'
;MRILLELQPNKAPTQPAQLANLSLNGFPFNFMNGMMPGGLPLVYDPAVFGTPVAMLQIPDTVKLRIKTDMTAGLSSSRFTQDGLSIDELRQKLEPADAQTLTQKEIEVGWACPSCTNVFQQEVLLKNHQRSVCQGTESEFTLVQIHYECNCCSMKVGTQAEYLAHCETTEHRSALQTQSTTGSSTTAQ
;
A
#
# COMPACT_ATOMS: atom_id res chain seq x y z
N MET A 1 15.57 -0.98 -67.74
CA MET A 1 15.22 -1.68 -66.48
C MET A 1 15.97 -0.98 -65.35
N ARG A 2 15.29 -0.18 -64.51
CA ARG A 2 14.88 -0.54 -63.13
C ARG A 2 16.04 -1.24 -62.41
N ILE A 3 16.63 -0.67 -61.35
CA ILE A 3 16.07 -0.65 -59.99
C ILE A 3 16.75 0.47 -59.16
N LEU A 4 15.95 1.15 -58.32
CA LEU A 4 16.33 2.13 -57.31
C LEU A 4 17.32 1.56 -56.28
N LEU A 5 18.38 2.31 -55.98
CA LEU A 5 19.19 2.19 -54.77
C LEU A 5 18.59 3.12 -53.70
N GLU A 6 17.66 2.60 -52.90
CA GLU A 6 17.21 3.20 -51.63
C GLU A 6 17.89 2.43 -50.48
N LEU A 7 19.02 2.93 -49.98
CA LEU A 7 19.64 2.45 -48.74
C LEU A 7 19.26 3.40 -47.61
N GLN A 8 18.32 2.95 -46.79
CA GLN A 8 17.80 3.66 -45.62
C GLN A 8 18.88 3.87 -44.53
N PRO A 9 18.78 4.94 -43.73
CA PRO A 9 19.71 5.21 -42.65
C PRO A 9 19.36 4.43 -41.37
N ASN A 10 20.40 3.84 -40.79
CA ASN A 10 20.70 3.70 -39.36
C ASN A 10 19.66 3.00 -38.46
N LYS A 11 19.92 1.72 -38.14
CA LYS A 11 19.21 0.96 -37.09
C LYS A 11 19.96 1.14 -35.77
N ALA A 12 19.46 2.03 -34.91
CA ALA A 12 19.94 2.17 -33.54
C ALA A 12 19.61 0.89 -32.71
N PRO A 13 20.46 0.51 -31.74
CA PRO A 13 20.20 -0.65 -30.89
C PRO A 13 19.03 -0.37 -29.94
N THR A 14 18.04 -1.27 -29.99
CA THR A 14 16.86 -1.31 -29.12
C THR A 14 17.31 -1.47 -27.66
N GLN A 15 17.20 -0.40 -26.87
CA GLN A 15 17.31 -0.48 -25.41
C GLN A 15 16.08 -1.24 -24.86
N PRO A 16 16.22 -2.11 -23.86
CA PRO A 16 15.08 -2.72 -23.21
C PRO A 16 14.29 -1.63 -22.47
N ALA A 17 13.11 -1.31 -23.01
CA ALA A 17 12.10 -0.57 -22.31
C ALA A 17 11.54 -1.46 -21.19
N GLN A 18 11.86 -1.15 -19.94
CA GLN A 18 11.02 -1.36 -18.76
C GLN A 18 11.78 -1.01 -17.47
N LEU A 19 11.82 0.28 -17.13
CA LEU A 19 12.06 0.75 -15.75
C LEU A 19 11.49 2.15 -15.48
N ALA A 20 10.77 2.73 -16.45
CA ALA A 20 10.22 4.07 -16.36
C ALA A 20 8.69 4.03 -16.28
N ASN A 21 8.14 3.41 -15.21
CA ASN A 21 6.80 3.75 -14.73
C ASN A 21 6.58 3.23 -13.29
N LEU A 22 7.48 3.58 -12.38
CA LEU A 22 7.15 3.55 -10.95
C LEU A 22 6.29 4.78 -10.68
N SER A 23 4.99 4.66 -10.93
CA SER A 23 4.02 5.68 -10.53
C SER A 23 4.03 5.77 -9.00
N LEU A 24 4.81 6.74 -8.51
CA LEU A 24 5.09 7.01 -7.09
C LEU A 24 3.92 7.67 -6.34
N ASN A 25 2.71 7.71 -6.92
CA ASN A 25 1.57 8.46 -6.39
C ASN A 25 0.55 7.63 -5.58
N GLY A 26 0.99 6.59 -4.86
CA GLY A 26 0.03 5.75 -4.14
C GLY A 26 0.56 4.92 -2.97
N PHE A 27 1.78 5.15 -2.49
CA PHE A 27 2.33 4.40 -1.36
C PHE A 27 2.52 5.31 -0.14
N PRO A 28 1.92 4.99 1.03
CA PRO A 28 2.08 5.79 2.26
C PRO A 28 3.49 5.66 2.86
N PHE A 29 4.29 4.72 2.37
CA PHE A 29 5.69 4.57 2.74
C PHE A 29 6.55 5.43 1.83
N ASN A 30 6.73 6.70 2.19
CA ASN A 30 7.67 7.57 1.50
C ASN A 30 9.10 7.12 1.84
N PHE A 31 9.62 6.09 1.14
CA PHE A 31 10.96 5.52 1.35
C PHE A 31 12.11 6.47 0.98
N MET A 32 11.82 7.69 0.53
CA MET A 32 12.77 8.55 -0.17
C MET A 32 12.84 9.99 0.37
N ASN A 33 12.55 10.20 1.66
CA ASN A 33 12.73 11.52 2.28
C ASN A 33 13.66 11.51 3.49
N GLY A 34 14.87 10.97 3.29
CA GLY A 34 15.94 10.93 4.30
C GLY A 34 17.32 11.06 3.67
N MET A 35 17.57 12.11 2.88
CA MET A 35 18.95 12.53 2.59
C MET A 35 19.57 13.05 3.90
N MET A 36 20.28 12.17 4.61
CA MET A 36 21.19 12.59 5.69
C MET A 36 22.35 13.38 5.08
N PRO A 37 22.62 14.63 5.48
CA PRO A 37 23.78 15.36 5.01
C PRO A 37 25.03 14.82 5.72
N GLY A 38 25.90 14.09 5.01
CA GLY A 38 27.28 13.87 5.44
C GLY A 38 27.80 12.43 5.60
N GLY A 39 27.10 11.39 5.13
CA GLY A 39 27.61 10.01 5.14
C GLY A 39 28.17 9.58 3.79
N LEU A 40 29.32 8.89 3.77
CA LEU A 40 29.92 8.26 2.58
C LEU A 40 28.89 7.44 1.76
N PRO A 41 29.05 7.28 0.44
CA PRO A 41 28.10 6.56 -0.41
C PRO A 41 28.22 5.05 -0.15
N LEU A 42 27.68 4.59 0.97
CA LEU A 42 27.36 3.18 1.15
C LEU A 42 26.12 2.91 0.32
N VAL A 43 26.31 2.09 -0.71
CA VAL A 43 25.38 1.64 -1.73
C VAL A 43 24.27 0.79 -1.09
N TYR A 44 23.44 1.39 -0.24
CA TYR A 44 22.25 0.74 0.29
C TYR A 44 21.16 0.87 -0.77
N ASP A 45 20.99 -0.17 -1.58
CA ASP A 45 19.88 -0.26 -2.52
C ASP A 45 18.69 -0.96 -1.82
N PRO A 46 17.59 -0.23 -1.53
CA PRO A 46 16.38 -0.83 -0.95
C PRO A 46 15.77 -1.93 -1.81
N ALA A 47 16.06 -1.98 -3.12
CA ALA A 47 15.59 -3.07 -3.98
C ALA A 47 16.31 -4.40 -3.69
N VAL A 48 17.52 -4.36 -3.13
CA VAL A 48 18.33 -5.55 -2.80
C VAL A 48 18.23 -5.89 -1.31
N PHE A 49 18.29 -4.88 -0.45
CA PHE A 49 18.34 -5.07 1.00
C PHE A 49 16.98 -4.88 1.66
N GLY A 50 15.99 -4.32 0.98
CA GLY A 50 14.68 -4.00 1.55
C GLY A 50 14.75 -2.81 2.50
N THR A 51 13.70 -2.60 3.27
CA THR A 51 13.66 -1.62 4.36
C THR A 51 13.37 -2.34 5.67
N PRO A 52 14.20 -2.19 6.72
CA PRO A 52 13.91 -2.81 8.01
C PRO A 52 12.55 -2.36 8.55
N VAL A 53 11.76 -3.25 9.16
CA VAL A 53 10.46 -2.89 9.78
C VAL A 53 10.58 -1.67 10.73
N ALA A 54 11.71 -1.54 11.43
CA ALA A 54 11.98 -0.41 12.33
C ALA A 54 11.96 0.97 11.65
N MET A 55 12.33 1.03 10.36
CA MET A 55 12.45 2.26 9.57
C MET A 55 11.17 2.61 8.78
N LEU A 56 10.14 1.75 8.83
CA LEU A 56 8.86 2.03 8.22
C LEU A 56 8.22 3.27 8.86
N GLN A 57 7.61 4.12 8.04
CA GLN A 57 6.93 5.34 8.46
C GLN A 57 5.50 5.03 8.93
N ILE A 58 5.38 4.19 9.96
CA ILE A 58 4.13 3.76 10.61
C ILE A 58 4.30 3.78 12.13
N PRO A 59 3.20 3.76 12.93
CA PRO A 59 3.30 3.75 14.38
C PRO A 59 4.07 2.53 14.91
N ASP A 60 4.77 2.70 16.03
CA ASP A 60 5.58 1.63 16.63
C ASP A 60 4.74 0.44 17.11
N THR A 61 3.48 0.67 17.48
CA THR A 61 2.50 -0.39 17.78
C THR A 61 2.29 -1.32 16.59
N VAL A 62 2.23 -0.76 15.36
CA VAL A 62 2.10 -1.54 14.13
C VAL A 62 3.40 -2.28 13.82
N LYS A 63 4.55 -1.63 13.95
CA LYS A 63 5.86 -2.30 13.77
C LYS A 63 6.04 -3.48 14.71
N LEU A 64 5.63 -3.31 15.98
CA LEU A 64 5.68 -4.36 16.99
C LEU A 64 4.75 -5.53 16.62
N ARG A 65 3.52 -5.22 16.17
CA ARG A 65 2.58 -6.23 15.67
C ARG A 65 3.18 -7.03 14.51
N ILE A 66 3.72 -6.36 13.48
CA ILE A 66 4.36 -7.03 12.33
C ILE A 66 5.44 -8.01 12.81
N LYS A 67 6.35 -7.55 13.69
CA LYS A 67 7.42 -8.41 14.23
C LYS A 67 6.88 -9.58 15.04
N THR A 68 5.83 -9.37 15.82
CA THR A 68 5.19 -10.41 16.64
C THR A 68 4.54 -11.47 15.76
N ASP A 69 3.78 -11.04 14.75
CA ASP A 69 3.12 -11.92 13.79
C ASP A 69 4.14 -12.75 12.99
N MET A 70 5.27 -12.15 12.58
CA MET A 70 6.38 -12.85 11.95
C MET A 70 7.02 -13.90 12.87
N THR A 71 7.26 -13.54 14.14
CA THR A 71 7.85 -14.44 15.15
C THR A 71 6.92 -15.61 15.48
N ALA A 72 5.60 -15.38 15.43
CA ALA A 72 4.58 -16.40 15.59
C ALA A 72 4.44 -17.33 14.37
N GLY A 73 5.18 -17.08 13.28
CA GLY A 73 5.13 -17.89 12.06
C GLY A 73 3.86 -17.68 11.23
N LEU A 74 3.17 -16.55 11.38
CA LEU A 74 2.05 -16.20 10.51
C LEU A 74 2.55 -15.86 9.10
N SER A 75 1.66 -15.94 8.11
CA SER A 75 1.98 -15.56 6.73
C SER A 75 1.72 -14.10 6.40
N SER A 76 1.01 -13.37 7.28
CA SER A 76 0.69 -11.97 7.05
C SER A 76 0.42 -11.22 8.35
N SER A 77 0.59 -9.90 8.30
CA SER A 77 0.09 -8.97 9.33
C SER A 77 -0.93 -8.03 8.73
N ARG A 78 -2.04 -7.83 9.43
CA ARG A 78 -3.11 -6.88 9.07
C ARG A 78 -3.11 -5.70 10.02
N PHE A 79 -3.12 -4.49 9.47
CA PHE A 79 -3.06 -3.25 10.24
C PHE A 79 -3.65 -2.06 9.47
N THR A 80 -4.18 -1.07 10.17
CA THR A 80 -4.50 0.25 9.61
C THR A 80 -3.26 1.14 9.61
N GLN A 81 -3.23 2.19 8.79
CA GLN A 81 -2.05 3.07 8.68
C GLN A 81 -1.70 3.75 10.01
N ASP A 82 -2.73 4.12 10.76
CA ASP A 82 -2.63 4.76 12.08
C ASP A 82 -2.60 3.76 13.23
N GLY A 83 -2.71 2.46 12.95
CA GLY A 83 -2.67 1.40 13.96
C GLY A 83 -3.89 1.36 14.89
N LEU A 84 -4.96 2.07 14.55
CA LEU A 84 -6.20 2.13 15.31
C LEU A 84 -7.22 1.12 14.76
N SER A 85 -8.15 0.66 15.60
CA SER A 85 -9.16 -0.32 15.16
C SER A 85 -10.32 0.32 14.40
N ILE A 86 -11.00 -0.46 13.55
CA ILE A 86 -12.21 -0.02 12.85
C ILE A 86 -13.33 0.31 13.86
N ASP A 87 -13.44 -0.48 14.94
CA ASP A 87 -14.46 -0.26 15.97
C ASP A 87 -14.25 1.05 16.73
N GLU A 88 -13.00 1.45 17.00
CA GLU A 88 -12.69 2.77 17.56
C GLU A 88 -13.16 3.91 16.65
N LEU A 89 -13.00 3.78 15.33
CA LEU A 89 -13.53 4.78 14.40
C LEU A 89 -15.05 4.80 14.44
N ARG A 90 -15.69 3.62 14.40
CA ARG A 90 -17.15 3.49 14.40
C ARG A 90 -17.79 4.15 15.62
N GLN A 91 -17.12 4.14 16.77
CA GLN A 91 -17.57 4.81 17.99
C GLN A 91 -17.45 6.34 17.97
N LYS A 92 -16.60 6.90 17.09
CA LYS A 92 -16.40 8.35 16.93
C LYS A 92 -17.32 8.97 15.87
N LEU A 93 -17.98 8.14 15.07
CA LEU A 93 -18.83 8.56 13.97
C LEU A 93 -20.28 8.74 14.43
N GLU A 94 -20.99 9.63 13.77
CA GLU A 94 -22.44 9.69 13.86
C GLU A 94 -23.07 8.39 13.31
N PRO A 95 -24.25 7.97 13.79
CA PRO A 95 -24.84 6.69 13.40
C PRO A 95 -25.01 6.48 11.89
N ALA A 96 -25.29 7.55 11.14
CA ALA A 96 -25.43 7.50 9.69
C ALA A 96 -24.08 7.23 8.99
N ASP A 97 -23.01 7.91 9.43
CA ASP A 97 -21.65 7.72 8.91
C ASP A 97 -21.06 6.37 9.30
N ALA A 98 -21.39 5.90 10.51
CA ALA A 98 -20.97 4.59 11.01
C ALA A 98 -21.53 3.43 10.15
N GLN A 99 -22.71 3.60 9.56
CA GLN A 99 -23.32 2.62 8.67
C GLN A 99 -22.66 2.55 7.29
N THR A 100 -22.01 3.64 6.86
CA THR A 100 -21.32 3.65 5.57
C THR A 100 -19.88 3.14 5.65
N LEU A 101 -19.32 3.07 6.86
CA LEU A 101 -17.97 2.61 7.11
C LEU A 101 -17.84 1.09 6.86
N THR A 102 -17.08 0.76 5.82
CA THR A 102 -16.57 -0.58 5.52
C THR A 102 -15.04 -0.58 5.56
N GLN A 103 -14.44 -1.75 5.33
CA GLN A 103 -12.99 -1.91 5.31
C GLN A 103 -12.54 -2.59 4.01
N LYS A 104 -11.37 -2.20 3.52
CA LYS A 104 -10.73 -2.82 2.36
C LYS A 104 -9.29 -3.21 2.70
N GLU A 105 -8.96 -4.49 2.51
CA GLU A 105 -7.59 -4.98 2.63
C GLU A 105 -6.81 -4.75 1.33
N ILE A 106 -5.58 -4.25 1.45
CA ILE A 106 -4.65 -3.97 0.37
C ILE A 106 -3.28 -4.54 0.76
N GLU A 107 -2.69 -5.36 -0.10
CA GLU A 107 -1.31 -5.81 0.08
C GLU A 107 -0.35 -4.66 -0.25
N VAL A 108 0.51 -4.30 0.72
CA VAL A 108 1.37 -3.11 0.62
C VAL A 108 2.86 -3.43 0.74
N GLY A 109 3.23 -4.68 1.03
CA GLY A 109 4.62 -5.08 1.09
C GLY A 109 4.82 -6.56 1.41
N TRP A 110 6.05 -7.02 1.18
CA TRP A 110 6.49 -8.40 1.40
C TRP A 110 7.73 -8.38 2.28
N ALA A 111 7.69 -9.05 3.43
CA ALA A 111 8.79 -9.12 4.36
C ALA A 111 9.50 -10.46 4.29
N CYS A 112 10.82 -10.44 4.50
CA CYS A 112 11.63 -11.63 4.69
C CYS A 112 11.57 -12.06 6.16
N PRO A 113 11.02 -13.24 6.50
CA PRO A 113 10.95 -13.73 7.88
C PRO A 113 12.29 -13.83 8.61
N SER A 114 13.37 -14.12 7.86
CA SER A 114 14.69 -14.33 8.44
C SER A 114 15.43 -13.05 8.83
N CYS A 115 15.20 -11.94 8.13
CA CYS A 115 15.89 -10.66 8.41
C CYS A 115 14.94 -9.52 8.78
N THR A 116 13.63 -9.71 8.65
CA THR A 116 12.59 -8.70 8.92
C THR A 116 12.65 -7.46 8.03
N ASN A 117 13.32 -7.52 6.89
CA ASN A 117 13.30 -6.45 5.90
C ASN A 117 12.10 -6.58 4.98
N VAL A 118 11.51 -5.44 4.62
CA VAL A 118 10.30 -5.31 3.80
C VAL A 118 10.66 -4.82 2.41
N PHE A 119 10.01 -5.39 1.42
CA PHE A 119 10.18 -5.13 0.00
C PHE A 119 8.85 -4.69 -0.60
N GLN A 120 8.91 -3.77 -1.56
CA GLN A 120 7.71 -3.23 -2.22
C GLN A 120 7.07 -4.20 -3.22
N GLN A 121 7.78 -5.24 -3.63
CA GLN A 121 7.29 -6.25 -4.55
C GLN A 121 7.79 -7.62 -4.12
N GLU A 122 6.94 -8.64 -4.28
CA GLU A 122 7.27 -10.04 -4.01
C GLU A 122 8.54 -10.49 -4.76
N VAL A 123 8.72 -10.04 -6.01
CA VAL A 123 9.91 -10.37 -6.81
C VAL A 123 11.21 -9.88 -6.17
N LEU A 124 11.19 -8.73 -5.50
CA LEU A 124 12.36 -8.17 -4.82
C LEU A 124 12.69 -8.97 -3.55
N LEU A 125 11.66 -9.37 -2.79
CA LEU A 125 11.84 -10.29 -1.67
C LEU A 125 12.46 -11.61 -2.15
N LYS A 126 11.92 -12.20 -3.22
CA LYS A 126 12.42 -13.46 -3.77
C LYS A 126 13.87 -13.33 -4.27
N ASN A 127 14.23 -12.19 -4.88
CA ASN A 127 15.60 -11.91 -5.27
C ASN A 127 16.52 -11.86 -4.04
N HIS A 128 16.11 -11.15 -2.99
CA HIS A 128 16.83 -11.05 -1.73
C HIS A 128 17.02 -12.41 -1.05
N GLN A 129 16.00 -13.25 -1.00
CA GLN A 129 16.09 -14.60 -0.43
C GLN A 129 17.09 -15.47 -1.18
N ARG A 130 17.17 -15.36 -2.52
CA ARG A 130 18.13 -16.14 -3.31
C ARG A 130 19.57 -15.65 -3.18
N SER A 131 19.80 -14.35 -3.00
CA SER A 131 21.15 -13.77 -3.00
C SER A 131 21.73 -13.49 -1.62
N VAL A 132 20.89 -13.07 -0.65
CA VAL A 132 21.31 -12.59 0.67
C VAL A 132 20.83 -13.51 1.79
N CYS A 133 19.51 -13.78 1.86
CA CYS A 133 18.91 -14.62 2.91
C CYS A 133 18.62 -16.05 2.44
N GLN A 134 19.65 -16.73 1.97
CA GLN A 134 19.56 -18.10 1.43
C GLN A 134 18.94 -19.06 2.46
N GLY A 135 18.12 -20.00 1.97
CA GLY A 135 17.41 -20.98 2.80
C GLY A 135 16.09 -20.49 3.40
N THR A 136 15.66 -19.27 3.07
CA THR A 136 14.34 -18.74 3.44
C THR A 136 13.41 -18.79 2.23
N GLU A 137 12.39 -19.64 2.28
CA GLU A 137 11.40 -19.76 1.19
C GLU A 137 10.02 -19.19 1.56
N SER A 138 9.78 -18.97 2.86
CA SER A 138 8.55 -18.37 3.34
C SER A 138 8.52 -16.87 3.07
N GLU A 139 7.37 -16.38 2.63
CA GLU A 139 7.06 -14.95 2.49
C GLU A 139 6.09 -14.50 3.58
N PHE A 140 6.19 -13.23 3.94
CA PHE A 140 5.30 -12.61 4.91
C PHE A 140 4.67 -11.34 4.32
N THR A 141 3.35 -11.29 4.19
CA THR A 141 2.67 -10.17 3.52
C THR A 141 2.21 -9.12 4.52
N LEU A 142 2.51 -7.86 4.25
CA LEU A 142 1.96 -6.71 4.96
C LEU A 142 0.66 -6.31 4.28
N VAL A 143 -0.44 -6.40 5.01
CA VAL A 143 -1.78 -6.08 4.52
C VAL A 143 -2.30 -4.85 5.27
N GLN A 144 -2.45 -3.75 4.54
CA GLN A 144 -3.02 -2.53 5.07
C GLN A 144 -4.54 -2.56 4.94
N ILE A 145 -5.23 -2.26 6.03
CA ILE A 145 -6.68 -2.08 6.09
C ILE A 145 -6.95 -0.59 5.86
N HIS A 146 -7.68 -0.28 4.79
CA HIS A 146 -8.19 1.05 4.49
C HIS A 146 -9.63 1.18 4.99
N TYR A 147 -9.97 2.36 5.50
CA TYR A 147 -11.33 2.75 5.80
C TYR A 147 -12.03 3.12 4.47
N GLU A 148 -13.18 2.53 4.19
CA GLU A 148 -13.92 2.72 2.95
C GLU A 148 -15.32 3.26 3.23
N CYS A 149 -15.75 4.35 2.56
CA CYS A 149 -17.17 4.70 2.55
C CYS A 149 -17.84 3.93 1.43
N ASN A 150 -18.78 3.05 1.74
CA ASN A 150 -19.60 2.38 0.72
C ASN A 150 -20.41 3.38 -0.12
N CYS A 151 -20.69 4.55 0.44
CA CYS A 151 -21.52 5.59 -0.13
C CYS A 151 -20.83 6.36 -1.25
N CYS A 152 -19.56 6.67 -1.04
CA CYS A 152 -18.74 7.47 -1.93
C CYS A 152 -17.74 6.59 -2.70
N SER A 153 -17.64 5.29 -2.35
CA SER A 153 -16.58 4.39 -2.80
C SER A 153 -15.16 4.92 -2.55
N MET A 154 -15.01 5.81 -1.56
CA MET A 154 -13.74 6.47 -1.21
C MET A 154 -12.98 5.64 -0.18
N LYS A 155 -11.66 5.54 -0.35
CA LYS A 155 -10.77 4.77 0.53
C LYS A 155 -9.72 5.70 1.10
N VAL A 156 -9.50 5.61 2.41
CA VAL A 156 -8.51 6.42 3.14
C VAL A 156 -7.71 5.56 4.11
N GLY A 157 -6.50 6.00 4.45
CA GLY A 157 -5.56 5.21 5.24
C GLY A 157 -5.73 5.38 6.75
N THR A 158 -6.25 6.53 7.18
CA THR A 158 -6.35 6.92 8.60
C THR A 158 -7.77 7.29 9.01
N GLN A 159 -8.06 7.18 10.32
CA GLN A 159 -9.31 7.63 10.91
C GLN A 159 -9.53 9.14 10.71
N ALA A 160 -8.47 9.94 10.81
CA ALA A 160 -8.54 11.39 10.63
C ALA A 160 -9.02 11.77 9.22
N GLU A 161 -8.52 11.09 8.20
CA GLU A 161 -8.97 11.28 6.81
C GLU A 161 -10.43 10.86 6.62
N TYR A 162 -10.88 9.77 7.28
CA TYR A 162 -12.27 9.33 7.19
C TYR A 162 -13.22 10.30 7.90
N LEU A 163 -12.83 10.83 9.06
CA LEU A 163 -13.61 11.85 9.75
C LEU A 163 -13.73 13.13 8.90
N ALA A 164 -12.61 13.59 8.33
CA ALA A 164 -12.62 14.72 7.42
C ALA A 164 -13.47 14.46 6.15
N HIS A 165 -13.50 13.22 5.66
CA HIS A 165 -14.37 12.81 4.57
C HIS A 165 -15.86 12.98 4.91
N CYS A 166 -16.28 12.55 6.10
CA CYS A 166 -17.67 12.68 6.53
C CYS A 166 -18.12 14.15 6.61
N GLU A 167 -17.18 15.07 6.80
CA GLU A 167 -17.43 16.49 6.84
C GLU A 167 -17.57 17.15 5.45
N THR A 168 -17.36 16.42 4.35
CA THR A 168 -17.46 17.01 3.01
C THR A 168 -18.91 17.15 2.53
N THR A 169 -19.13 18.10 1.62
CA THR A 169 -20.44 18.35 1.01
C THR A 169 -20.90 17.18 0.13
N GLU A 170 -19.95 16.51 -0.53
CA GLU A 170 -20.20 15.38 -1.43
C GLU A 170 -20.73 14.19 -0.63
N HIS A 171 -20.09 13.89 0.51
CA HIS A 171 -20.52 12.83 1.40
C HIS A 171 -21.92 13.08 1.99
N ARG A 172 -22.16 14.29 2.52
CA ARG A 172 -23.48 14.66 3.05
C ARG A 172 -24.59 14.56 2.02
N SER A 173 -24.30 14.90 0.76
CA SER A 173 -25.26 14.77 -0.35
C SER A 173 -25.49 13.30 -0.72
N ALA A 174 -24.44 12.48 -0.75
CA ALA A 174 -24.54 11.05 -1.04
C ALA A 174 -25.39 10.31 0.01
N LEU A 175 -25.21 10.62 1.30
CA LEU A 175 -26.02 10.05 2.39
C LEU A 175 -27.52 10.33 2.22
N GLN A 176 -27.89 11.56 1.87
CA GLN A 176 -29.31 11.91 1.64
C GLN A 176 -29.93 11.12 0.48
N THR A 177 -29.12 10.80 -0.53
CA THR A 177 -29.54 10.04 -1.72
C THR A 177 -29.72 8.55 -1.41
N GLN A 178 -28.94 8.00 -0.46
CA GLN A 178 -29.11 6.61 -0.01
C GLN A 178 -30.36 6.43 0.86
N SER A 179 -30.68 7.39 1.73
CA SER A 179 -31.87 7.35 2.57
C SER A 179 -33.17 7.30 1.77
N THR A 180 -33.19 7.92 0.59
CA THR A 180 -34.38 7.99 -0.28
C THR A 180 -34.57 6.75 -1.15
N THR A 181 -33.51 5.99 -1.44
CA THR A 181 -33.59 4.76 -2.24
C THR A 181 -33.94 3.51 -1.41
N GLY A 182 -33.80 3.56 -0.08
CA GLY A 182 -34.17 2.46 0.83
C GLY A 182 -35.64 2.39 1.27
N SER A 183 -36.52 3.28 0.80
CA SER A 183 -37.91 3.40 1.29
C SER A 183 -39.01 2.86 0.35
N SER A 184 -38.66 2.10 -0.69
CA SER A 184 -39.61 1.64 -1.72
C SER A 184 -39.74 0.11 -1.76
N THR A 185 -40.33 -0.49 -0.72
CA THR A 185 -40.94 -1.85 -0.69
C THR A 185 -41.50 -2.01 0.73
N THR A 186 -42.80 -2.03 1.00
CA THR A 186 -43.79 -3.05 0.59
C THR A 186 -45.20 -2.48 0.74
N ALA A 187 -45.96 -2.41 -0.34
CA ALA A 187 -47.41 -2.29 -0.32
C ALA A 187 -47.96 -3.21 -1.41
N GLN A 188 -48.39 -4.40 -1.01
CA GLN A 188 -49.49 -5.18 -1.59
C GLN A 188 -49.75 -6.42 -0.74
#